data_AF-A0A934AXD4-F1
#
_entry.id   AF-A0A934AXD4-F1
#
_cell.length_a   1.000
_cell.length_b   1.000
_cell.length_c   1.000
_cell.angle_alpha   90.00
_cell.angle_beta   90.00
_cell.angle_gamma   90.00
#
_symmetry.space_group_name_H-M   'P 1'
#
loop_
_entity.id
_entity.type
_entity.pdbx_description
1 polymer ?
#
loop_
_entity_poly.entity_id
_entity_poly.type
_entity_poly.pdbx_seq_one_letter_code
_entity_poly.pdbx_strand_id
1 'polypeptide(L)'
;MMMGGKKQLLCALLTLISLLTLSSLSLSADFTANTLADYGNVSVMEVTGNYDANNPDGSVNAEPRKEIAKEFYRLHRDEYDFLVIFSNFGFQMPEADAEAFYLHVKNDIHGIGQQIFDNSELFGSNGKLQGTIDMGNISALTTDPLDAKFEDSLDILSHELMHRWGAYVKFMTAQGIVSTALLGKDMSHWSFLLNSYASVLFI
;
A
#
# COMPACT_ATOMS: atom_id res chain seq x y z
N MET A 1 3.93 -36.69 -75.28
CA MET A 1 3.52 -35.35 -75.73
C MET A 1 2.11 -35.09 -75.22
N MET A 2 1.99 -34.10 -74.33
CA MET A 2 0.81 -33.33 -73.93
C MET A 2 -0.42 -34.02 -73.28
N MET A 3 -0.71 -33.53 -72.06
CA MET A 3 -2.01 -33.07 -71.50
C MET A 3 -3.18 -34.08 -71.53
N GLY A 4 -3.81 -34.49 -70.42
CA GLY A 4 -4.20 -33.74 -69.22
C GLY A 4 -5.73 -33.69 -69.17
N GLY A 5 -6.36 -34.51 -68.31
CA GLY A 5 -7.83 -34.61 -68.23
C GLY A 5 -8.34 -35.35 -66.99
N LYS A 6 -8.76 -34.56 -65.99
CA LYS A 6 -9.51 -34.81 -64.75
C LYS A 6 -10.23 -36.17 -64.61
N LYS A 7 -10.14 -36.77 -63.41
CA LYS A 7 -11.32 -37.16 -62.59
C LYS A 7 -10.95 -37.58 -61.16
N GLN A 8 -11.54 -36.84 -60.23
CA GLN A 8 -12.06 -37.27 -58.93
C GLN A 8 -11.07 -37.87 -57.92
N LEU A 9 -10.67 -37.06 -56.93
CA LEU A 9 -10.39 -37.58 -55.60
C LEU A 9 -11.44 -37.05 -54.63
N LEU A 10 -12.10 -38.02 -54.01
CA LEU A 10 -13.16 -37.91 -53.05
C LEU A 10 -12.64 -37.39 -51.72
N CYS A 11 -13.51 -36.66 -51.03
CA CYS A 11 -13.41 -36.09 -49.70
C CYS A 11 -12.69 -36.95 -48.66
N ALA A 12 -11.80 -36.33 -47.88
CA ALA A 12 -11.61 -36.65 -46.47
C ALA A 12 -11.23 -35.37 -45.73
N LEU A 13 -12.15 -34.98 -44.85
CA LEU A 13 -12.12 -33.81 -43.99
C LEU A 13 -11.11 -34.04 -42.85
N LEU A 14 -10.12 -33.16 -42.69
CA LEU A 14 -9.31 -33.04 -41.47
C LEU A 14 -9.09 -31.55 -41.21
N THR A 15 -10.07 -30.93 -40.57
CA THR A 15 -9.93 -29.60 -39.94
C THR A 15 -9.02 -29.73 -38.73
N LEU A 16 -7.77 -29.31 -38.87
CA LEU A 16 -6.85 -29.09 -37.77
C LEU A 16 -7.22 -27.74 -37.12
N ILE A 17 -8.04 -27.77 -36.07
CA ILE A 17 -8.25 -26.60 -35.20
C ILE A 17 -7.06 -26.58 -34.25
N SER A 18 -6.05 -25.79 -34.59
CA SER A 18 -5.02 -25.38 -33.63
C SER A 18 -5.67 -24.55 -32.53
N LEU A 19 -5.80 -25.12 -31.32
CA LEU A 19 -6.07 -24.36 -30.11
C LEU A 19 -4.86 -23.43 -29.86
N LEU A 20 -4.93 -22.19 -30.35
CA LEU A 20 -4.20 -21.10 -29.72
C LEU A 20 -4.97 -20.77 -28.43
N THR A 21 -4.50 -21.28 -27.31
CA THR A 21 -4.86 -20.71 -26.02
C THR A 21 -4.29 -19.30 -25.99
N LEU A 22 -5.14 -18.29 -26.22
CA LEU A 22 -4.83 -16.94 -25.79
C LEU A 22 -4.72 -16.99 -24.27
N SER A 23 -3.49 -17.06 -23.77
CA SER A 23 -3.20 -16.62 -22.42
C SER A 23 -3.61 -15.16 -22.39
N SER A 24 -4.70 -14.83 -21.71
CA SER A 24 -4.96 -13.45 -21.34
C SER A 24 -3.81 -13.03 -20.45
N LEU A 25 -2.83 -12.31 -21.02
CA LEU A 25 -2.02 -11.41 -20.23
C LEU A 25 -3.01 -10.47 -19.55
N SER A 26 -3.26 -10.70 -18.28
CA SER A 26 -3.85 -9.69 -17.41
C SER A 26 -2.86 -8.54 -17.39
N LEU A 27 -2.98 -7.59 -18.33
CA LEU A 27 -2.55 -6.23 -18.03
C LEU A 27 -3.37 -5.85 -16.80
N SER A 28 -2.73 -5.80 -15.63
CA SER A 28 -3.29 -5.03 -14.52
C SER A 28 -3.63 -3.67 -15.10
N ALA A 29 -4.88 -3.22 -14.98
CA ALA A 29 -5.21 -1.86 -15.36
C ALA A 29 -4.26 -0.95 -14.57
N ASP A 30 -3.46 -0.14 -15.27
CA ASP A 30 -2.53 0.78 -14.63
C ASP A 30 -3.32 1.70 -13.70
N PHE A 31 -2.88 1.80 -12.45
CA PHE A 31 -3.42 2.81 -11.55
C PHE A 31 -2.97 4.18 -12.03
N THR A 32 -3.87 5.16 -12.01
CA THR A 32 -3.58 6.54 -12.42
C THR A 32 -3.94 7.50 -11.31
N ALA A 33 -3.13 8.56 -11.18
CA ALA A 33 -3.37 9.69 -10.30
C ALA A 33 -3.14 10.99 -11.08
N ASN A 34 -4.08 11.93 -10.98
CA ASN A 34 -4.00 13.23 -11.64
C ASN A 34 -4.32 14.32 -10.62
N THR A 35 -3.41 15.27 -10.42
CA THR A 35 -3.67 16.43 -9.55
C THR A 35 -4.76 17.31 -10.16
N LEU A 36 -5.79 17.59 -9.37
CA LEU A 36 -6.87 18.52 -9.74
C LEU A 36 -6.55 19.94 -9.29
N ALA A 37 -6.14 20.10 -8.02
CA ALA A 37 -5.81 21.38 -7.42
C ALA A 37 -5.12 21.21 -6.06
N ASP A 38 -4.42 22.25 -5.62
CA ASP A 38 -3.93 22.39 -4.25
C ASP A 38 -4.75 23.43 -3.48
N TYR A 39 -5.12 23.09 -2.25
CA TYR A 39 -5.82 23.94 -1.30
C TYR A 39 -5.00 24.08 -0.02
N GLY A 40 -4.12 25.09 0.01
CA GLY A 40 -3.16 25.25 1.10
C GLY A 40 -2.17 24.09 1.13
N ASN A 41 -2.19 23.30 2.21
CA ASN A 41 -1.30 22.13 2.38
C ASN A 41 -1.96 20.81 1.95
N VAL A 42 -3.06 20.86 1.21
CA VAL A 42 -3.81 19.67 0.75
C VAL A 42 -3.82 19.63 -0.77
N SER A 43 -3.23 18.59 -1.34
CA SER A 43 -3.36 18.28 -2.77
C SER A 43 -4.55 17.37 -3.00
N VAL A 44 -5.41 17.73 -3.96
CA VAL A 44 -6.58 16.95 -4.34
C VAL A 44 -6.30 16.28 -5.67
N MET A 45 -6.49 14.97 -5.73
CA MET A 45 -6.23 14.16 -6.92
C MET A 45 -7.47 13.36 -7.34
N GLU A 46 -7.63 13.18 -8.63
CA GLU A 46 -8.49 12.14 -9.19
C GLU A 46 -7.65 10.88 -9.40
N VAL A 47 -8.16 9.74 -8.95
CA VAL A 47 -7.50 8.45 -9.13
C VAL A 47 -8.41 7.45 -9.83
N THR A 48 -7.84 6.54 -10.60
CA THR A 48 -8.56 5.44 -11.24
C THR A 48 -7.71 4.18 -11.20
N GLY A 49 -8.31 3.07 -10.76
CA GLY A 49 -7.65 1.78 -10.65
C GLY A 49 -8.00 1.07 -9.34
N ASN A 50 -7.37 -0.08 -9.09
CA ASN A 50 -7.53 -0.79 -7.83
C ASN A 50 -6.79 -0.06 -6.69
N TYR A 51 -7.53 0.47 -5.72
CA TYR A 51 -6.97 1.16 -4.55
C TYR A 51 -6.93 0.30 -3.28
N ASP A 52 -7.41 -0.94 -3.34
CA ASP A 52 -7.40 -1.86 -2.19
C ASP A 52 -5.99 -1.98 -1.62
N ALA A 53 -5.89 -2.14 -0.29
CA ALA A 53 -4.60 -2.17 0.40
C ALA A 53 -3.76 -3.40 0.03
N ASN A 54 -4.42 -4.50 -0.30
CA ASN A 54 -3.80 -5.76 -0.73
C ASN A 54 -4.27 -6.16 -2.13
N ASN A 55 -3.39 -6.83 -2.86
CA ASN A 55 -3.69 -7.50 -4.11
C ASN A 55 -4.52 -8.77 -3.85
N PRO A 56 -5.16 -9.36 -4.89
CA PRO A 56 -5.92 -10.60 -4.75
C PRO A 56 -5.12 -11.79 -4.23
N ASP A 57 -3.78 -11.78 -4.34
CA ASP A 57 -2.88 -12.80 -3.81
C ASP A 57 -2.47 -12.56 -2.34
N GLY A 58 -2.99 -11.50 -1.72
CA GLY A 58 -2.70 -11.11 -0.34
C GLY A 58 -1.42 -10.28 -0.17
N SER A 59 -0.66 -10.02 -1.24
CA SER A 59 0.50 -9.12 -1.18
C SER A 59 0.05 -7.67 -1.05
N VAL A 60 0.89 -6.82 -0.45
CA VAL A 60 0.61 -5.38 -0.34
C VAL A 60 0.50 -4.75 -1.73
N ASN A 61 -0.61 -4.04 -1.97
CA ASN A 61 -0.82 -3.26 -3.18
C ASN A 61 -0.23 -1.85 -3.02
N ALA A 62 1.09 -1.77 -3.13
CA ALA A 62 1.83 -0.51 -2.98
C ALA A 62 1.72 0.41 -4.21
N GLU A 63 1.30 -0.10 -5.37
CA GLU A 63 1.36 0.64 -6.65
C GLU A 63 0.53 1.95 -6.63
N PRO A 64 -0.70 1.97 -6.11
CA PRO A 64 -1.47 3.21 -6.01
C PRO A 64 -0.78 4.30 -5.21
N ARG A 65 -0.12 3.92 -4.10
CA ARG A 65 0.59 4.85 -3.21
C ARG A 65 1.83 5.41 -3.89
N LYS A 66 2.52 4.61 -4.72
CA LYS A 66 3.64 5.08 -5.55
C LYS A 66 3.17 6.10 -6.59
N GLU A 67 2.10 5.81 -7.32
CA GLU A 67 1.59 6.70 -8.38
C GLU A 67 1.05 8.02 -7.81
N ILE A 68 0.35 7.98 -6.67
CA ILE A 68 -0.05 9.19 -5.94
C ILE A 68 1.17 10.01 -5.51
N ALA A 69 2.18 9.37 -4.92
CA ALA A 69 3.39 10.06 -4.49
C ALA A 69 4.17 10.66 -5.67
N LYS A 70 4.31 9.94 -6.78
CA LYS A 70 4.96 10.45 -8.00
C LYS A 70 4.23 11.66 -8.56
N GLU A 71 2.89 11.62 -8.63
CA GLU A 71 2.09 12.74 -9.10
C GLU A 71 2.21 13.94 -8.14
N PHE A 72 2.27 13.70 -6.83
CA PHE A 72 2.51 14.74 -5.83
C PHE A 72 3.88 15.42 -6.05
N TYR A 73 4.96 14.63 -6.10
CA TYR A 73 6.32 15.16 -6.26
C TYR A 73 6.61 15.74 -7.66
N ARG A 74 5.75 15.48 -8.66
CA ARG A 74 5.82 16.18 -9.95
C ARG A 74 5.60 17.69 -9.81
N LEU A 75 4.81 18.10 -8.81
CA LEU A 75 4.41 19.48 -8.56
C LEU A 75 5.00 20.07 -7.27
N HIS A 76 5.48 19.21 -6.37
CA HIS A 76 5.96 19.59 -5.03
C HIS A 76 7.44 19.27 -4.85
N ARG A 77 8.11 20.02 -3.97
CA ARG A 77 9.50 19.74 -3.61
C ARG A 77 9.56 18.47 -2.76
N ASP A 78 10.68 17.75 -2.90
CA ASP A 78 10.96 16.59 -2.05
C ASP A 78 11.43 17.04 -0.66
N GLU A 79 10.48 17.44 0.18
CA GLU A 79 10.72 17.91 1.55
C GLU A 79 9.73 17.34 2.59
N TYR A 80 9.02 16.27 2.21
CA TYR A 80 7.99 15.63 3.04
C TYR A 80 8.44 14.24 3.50
N ASP A 81 8.43 14.01 4.81
CA ASP A 81 8.74 12.70 5.40
C ASP A 81 7.57 11.72 5.26
N PHE A 82 6.34 12.21 5.21
CA PHE A 82 5.13 11.39 5.15
C PHE A 82 4.09 12.01 4.23
N LEU A 83 3.34 11.15 3.52
CA LEU A 83 2.13 11.54 2.80
C LEU A 83 0.93 10.90 3.52
N VAL A 84 0.03 11.73 4.03
CA VAL A 84 -1.24 11.29 4.63
C VAL A 84 -2.32 11.39 3.56
N ILE A 85 -2.93 10.26 3.23
CA ILE A 85 -3.85 10.10 2.12
C ILE A 85 -5.22 9.77 2.68
N PHE A 86 -6.21 10.57 2.27
CA PHE A 86 -7.62 10.34 2.54
C PHE A 86 -8.32 10.07 1.22
N SER A 87 -9.14 9.03 1.17
CA SER A 87 -10.06 8.82 0.04
C SER A 87 -11.40 9.50 0.32
N ASN A 88 -12.19 9.71 -0.73
CA ASN A 88 -13.62 10.03 -0.62
C ASN A 88 -14.50 8.84 -1.09
N PHE A 89 -13.90 7.67 -1.21
CA PHE A 89 -14.51 6.42 -1.66
C PHE A 89 -14.06 5.27 -0.74
N GLY A 90 -14.88 4.22 -0.65
CA GLY A 90 -14.50 3.00 0.07
C GLY A 90 -13.55 2.12 -0.75
N PHE A 91 -12.64 1.43 -0.07
CA PHE A 91 -11.75 0.41 -0.63
C PHE A 91 -11.48 -0.67 0.45
N GLN A 92 -10.92 -1.81 0.07
CA GLN A 92 -10.59 -2.87 1.03
C GLN A 92 -9.34 -2.51 1.82
N MET A 93 -9.48 -2.44 3.15
CA MET A 93 -8.38 -2.29 4.09
C MET A 93 -7.57 -3.57 4.23
N PRO A 94 -6.34 -3.52 4.81
CA PRO A 94 -5.53 -4.73 4.98
C PRO A 94 -6.25 -5.82 5.78
N GLU A 95 -7.06 -5.40 6.76
CA GLU A 95 -7.88 -6.23 7.62
C GLU A 95 -9.28 -5.62 7.75
N ALA A 96 -10.26 -6.44 8.14
CA ALA A 96 -11.67 -6.03 8.18
C ALA A 96 -11.98 -4.97 9.25
N ASP A 97 -11.18 -4.92 10.32
CA ASP A 97 -11.28 -4.00 11.45
C ASP A 97 -10.27 -2.85 11.39
N ALA A 98 -9.41 -2.80 10.36
CA ALA A 98 -8.47 -1.71 10.18
C ALA A 98 -9.19 -0.46 9.64
N GLU A 99 -8.97 0.68 10.31
CA GLU A 99 -9.52 1.98 9.90
C GLU A 99 -8.53 2.79 9.04
N ALA A 100 -7.24 2.54 9.26
CA ALA A 100 -6.14 3.15 8.53
C ALA A 100 -4.97 2.16 8.45
N PHE A 101 -3.93 2.48 7.67
CA PHE A 101 -2.68 1.73 7.72
C PHE A 101 -1.47 2.56 7.30
N TYR A 102 -0.32 2.22 7.88
CA TYR A 102 1.00 2.74 7.49
C TYR A 102 1.71 1.83 6.48
N LEU A 103 2.20 2.41 5.39
CA LEU A 103 3.08 1.74 4.43
C LEU A 103 4.50 2.28 4.56
N HIS A 104 5.44 1.41 4.90
CA HIS A 104 6.85 1.78 4.95
C HIS A 104 7.45 2.02 3.55
N VAL A 105 8.08 3.17 3.38
CA VAL A 105 8.84 3.52 2.16
C VAL A 105 10.34 3.47 2.40
N LYS A 106 10.79 3.95 3.56
CA LYS A 106 12.21 3.97 3.94
C LYS A 106 12.37 3.75 5.43
N ASN A 107 13.42 3.02 5.81
CA ASN A 107 13.95 3.02 7.17
C ASN A 107 15.47 3.20 7.15
N ASP A 108 15.94 4.31 7.72
CA ASP A 108 17.34 4.67 7.93
C ASP A 108 17.76 4.61 9.41
N ILE A 109 16.89 4.09 10.28
CA ILE A 109 17.11 4.01 11.73
C ILE A 109 17.41 2.56 12.14
N HIS A 110 18.52 2.39 12.84
CA HIS A 110 18.89 1.13 13.47
C HIS A 110 18.29 1.00 14.88
N GLY A 111 18.22 -0.23 15.38
CA GLY A 111 17.86 -0.49 16.78
C GLY A 111 16.36 -0.48 17.09
N ILE A 112 15.51 -0.13 16.11
CA ILE A 112 14.04 -0.21 16.24
C ILE A 112 13.47 -1.58 15.88
N GLY A 113 14.31 -2.54 15.48
CA GLY A 113 13.88 -3.90 15.14
C GLY A 113 13.40 -4.10 13.71
N GLN A 114 13.52 -3.07 12.86
CA GLN A 114 13.29 -3.13 11.42
C GLN A 114 14.59 -3.20 10.61
N GLN A 115 14.50 -3.70 9.38
CA GLN A 115 15.61 -3.68 8.42
C GLN A 115 15.88 -2.26 7.94
N ILE A 116 17.12 -1.97 7.55
CA ILE A 116 17.47 -0.74 6.84
C ILE A 116 17.17 -0.94 5.36
N PHE A 117 16.39 -0.04 4.76
CA PHE A 117 16.06 -0.05 3.34
C PHE A 117 15.60 1.33 2.89
N ASP A 118 15.61 1.57 1.59
CA ASP A 118 15.12 2.80 0.97
C ASP A 118 14.47 2.48 -0.37
N ASN A 119 13.14 2.63 -0.44
CA ASN A 119 12.35 2.50 -1.66
C ASN A 119 11.82 3.85 -2.15
N SER A 120 12.28 4.98 -1.60
CA SER A 120 11.73 6.32 -1.85
C SER A 120 11.73 6.71 -3.34
N GLU A 121 12.72 6.27 -4.11
CA GLU A 121 12.79 6.47 -5.57
C GLU A 121 11.58 5.85 -6.30
N LEU A 122 11.08 4.71 -5.83
CA LEU A 122 9.90 4.06 -6.41
C LEU A 122 8.62 4.89 -6.23
N PHE A 123 8.63 5.85 -5.30
CA PHE A 123 7.54 6.78 -5.00
C PHE A 123 7.78 8.18 -5.58
N GLY A 124 8.87 8.37 -6.35
CA GLY A 124 9.23 9.68 -6.91
C GLY A 124 9.91 10.65 -5.93
N SER A 125 10.23 10.19 -4.71
CA SER A 125 11.03 10.95 -3.74
C SER A 125 12.52 10.69 -3.95
N ASN A 126 13.36 11.67 -3.60
CA ASN A 126 14.82 11.58 -3.66
C ASN A 126 15.40 11.34 -2.25
N GLY A 127 14.90 10.31 -1.56
CA GLY A 127 15.39 9.89 -0.25
C GLY A 127 14.71 10.52 0.96
N LYS A 128 13.69 11.36 0.79
CA LYS A 128 12.98 12.00 1.93
C LYS A 128 11.82 11.17 2.44
N LEU A 129 10.96 10.66 1.56
CA LEU A 129 9.76 9.96 1.96
C LEU A 129 10.08 8.73 2.83
N GLN A 130 9.48 8.68 4.01
CA GLN A 130 9.64 7.59 4.99
C GLN A 130 8.45 6.62 4.97
N GLY A 131 7.25 7.11 4.66
CA GLY A 131 6.07 6.28 4.50
C GLY A 131 4.84 7.02 4.01
N THR A 132 3.80 6.26 3.68
CA THR A 132 2.46 6.79 3.42
C THR A 132 1.50 6.30 4.49
N ILE A 133 0.50 7.10 4.82
CA ILE A 133 -0.57 6.74 5.75
C ILE A 133 -1.88 6.86 5.01
N ASP A 134 -2.59 5.75 4.89
CA ASP A 134 -3.92 5.71 4.31
C ASP A 134 -4.95 5.77 5.43
N MET A 135 -5.65 6.89 5.55
CA MET A 135 -6.64 7.15 6.60
C MET A 135 -8.05 6.65 6.22
N GLY A 136 -8.19 5.98 5.09
CA GLY A 136 -9.49 5.51 4.60
C GLY A 136 -10.38 6.62 4.06
N ASN A 137 -11.69 6.34 4.02
CA ASN A 137 -12.67 7.28 3.51
C ASN A 137 -12.91 8.40 4.53
N ILE A 138 -12.62 9.62 4.13
CA ILE A 138 -12.76 10.82 4.96
C ILE A 138 -14.16 11.00 5.53
N SER A 139 -15.21 10.48 4.87
CA SER A 139 -16.58 10.56 5.39
C SER A 139 -16.83 9.69 6.62
N ALA A 140 -15.93 8.75 6.92
CA ALA A 140 -15.98 7.92 8.12
C ALA A 140 -15.25 8.55 9.32
N LEU A 141 -14.49 9.62 9.08
CA LEU A 141 -13.68 10.30 10.10
C LEU A 141 -14.33 11.58 10.58
N THR A 142 -14.01 11.96 11.82
CA THR A 142 -14.39 13.27 12.36
C THR A 142 -13.30 14.27 11.98
N THR A 143 -13.64 15.29 11.20
CA THR A 143 -12.66 16.27 10.67
C THR A 143 -12.84 17.69 11.23
N ASP A 144 -13.92 17.95 11.96
CA ASP A 144 -14.12 19.23 12.64
C ASP A 144 -13.32 19.25 13.95
N PRO A 145 -12.31 20.12 14.11
CA PRO A 145 -11.49 20.18 15.32
C PRO A 145 -12.26 20.66 16.57
N LEU A 146 -13.51 21.12 16.42
CA LEU A 146 -14.38 21.49 17.54
C LEU A 146 -15.26 20.33 18.03
N ASP A 147 -15.29 19.21 17.31
CA ASP A 147 -15.97 18.00 17.75
C ASP A 147 -15.07 17.21 18.70
N ALA A 148 -15.64 16.72 19.81
CA ALA A 148 -14.90 15.93 20.79
C ALA A 148 -14.34 14.62 20.22
N LYS A 149 -14.93 14.09 19.14
CA LYS A 149 -14.46 12.88 18.43
C LYS A 149 -13.35 13.15 17.43
N PHE A 150 -12.93 14.40 17.26
CA PHE A 150 -11.77 14.72 16.43
C PHE A 150 -10.50 14.03 16.96
N GLU A 151 -10.39 13.90 18.28
CA GLU A 151 -9.27 13.19 18.93
C GLU A 151 -9.19 11.73 18.49
N ASP A 152 -10.32 11.04 18.25
CA ASP A 152 -10.32 9.65 17.74
C ASP A 152 -9.59 9.56 16.37
N SER A 153 -9.79 10.56 15.50
CA SER A 153 -9.12 10.61 14.18
C SER A 153 -7.63 10.95 14.31
N LEU A 154 -7.26 11.76 15.30
CA LEU A 154 -5.85 12.03 15.61
C LEU A 154 -5.16 10.81 16.23
N ASP A 155 -5.86 10.05 17.07
CA ASP A 155 -5.35 8.81 17.67
C ASP A 155 -5.07 7.75 16.60
N ILE A 156 -5.98 7.57 15.63
CA ILE A 156 -5.76 6.69 14.47
C ILE A 156 -4.54 7.14 13.67
N LEU A 157 -4.45 8.42 13.30
CA LEU A 157 -3.28 8.94 12.56
C LEU A 157 -1.98 8.74 13.34
N SER A 158 -2.01 9.00 14.65
CA SER A 158 -0.84 8.86 15.52
C SER A 158 -0.43 7.39 15.67
N HIS A 159 -1.40 6.47 15.72
CA HIS A 159 -1.18 5.02 15.71
C HIS A 159 -0.40 4.62 14.45
N GLU A 160 -0.93 4.98 13.29
CA GLU A 160 -0.30 4.64 12.01
C GLU A 160 1.06 5.27 11.85
N LEU A 161 1.19 6.56 12.17
CA LEU A 161 2.48 7.24 12.11
C LEU A 161 3.52 6.55 13.01
N MET A 162 3.11 6.02 14.16
CA MET A 162 4.04 5.39 15.09
C MET A 162 4.56 4.03 14.61
N HIS A 163 3.91 3.35 13.66
CA HIS A 163 4.50 2.17 13.00
C HIS A 163 5.85 2.47 12.34
N ARG A 164 6.15 3.73 12.01
CA ARG A 164 7.49 4.14 11.55
C ARG A 164 8.62 3.74 12.53
N TRP A 165 8.36 3.75 13.84
CA TRP A 165 9.39 3.56 14.88
C TRP A 165 9.06 2.51 15.93
N GLY A 166 7.80 2.41 16.34
CA GLY A 166 7.36 1.64 17.50
C GLY A 166 7.05 0.18 17.19
N ALA A 167 7.06 -0.67 18.21
CA ALA A 167 6.58 -2.05 18.18
C ALA A 167 7.24 -3.04 17.20
N TYR A 168 8.55 -2.89 16.95
CA TYR A 168 9.35 -3.96 16.30
C TYR A 168 10.57 -4.39 17.11
N VAL A 169 10.81 -3.74 18.26
CA VAL A 169 11.98 -3.97 19.10
C VAL A 169 11.94 -5.33 19.80
N LYS A 170 13.09 -6.00 19.78
CA LYS A 170 13.34 -7.25 20.50
C LYS A 170 14.39 -6.98 21.57
N PHE A 171 14.38 -7.76 22.63
CA PHE A 171 15.36 -7.62 23.71
C PHE A 171 16.01 -8.95 24.05
N MET A 172 17.18 -8.90 24.67
CA MET A 172 17.87 -10.09 25.15
C MET A 172 17.48 -10.36 26.60
N THR A 173 17.06 -11.58 26.91
CA THR A 173 16.79 -12.00 28.28
C THR A 173 18.08 -12.14 29.08
N ALA A 174 17.98 -12.28 30.41
CA ALA A 174 19.13 -12.55 31.27
C ALA A 174 19.89 -13.84 30.90
N GLN A 175 19.26 -14.75 30.15
CA GLN A 175 19.86 -16.00 29.66
C GLN A 175 20.50 -15.87 28.27
N GLY A 176 20.56 -14.66 27.70
CA GLY A 176 21.14 -14.42 26.37
C GLY A 176 20.21 -14.77 25.20
N ILE A 177 18.91 -14.98 25.44
CA ILE A 177 17.94 -15.37 24.42
C ILE A 177 17.24 -14.13 23.88
N VAL A 178 17.09 -14.02 22.56
CA VAL A 178 16.29 -12.95 21.94
C VAL A 178 14.80 -13.22 22.20
N SER A 179 14.11 -12.23 22.76
CA SER A 179 12.69 -12.29 23.11
C SER A 179 11.89 -11.23 22.37
N THR A 180 10.68 -11.59 22.01
CA THR A 180 9.67 -10.73 21.38
C THR A 180 8.54 -10.37 22.34
N ALA A 181 8.70 -10.57 23.66
CA ALA A 181 7.61 -10.38 24.63
C ALA A 181 7.05 -8.95 24.71
N LEU A 182 7.76 -7.96 24.12
CA LEU A 182 7.27 -6.59 23.96
C LEU A 182 6.24 -6.45 22.83
N LEU A 183 6.17 -7.43 21.92
CA LEU A 183 5.41 -7.37 20.68
C LEU A 183 4.09 -8.15 20.81
N GLY A 184 3.03 -7.58 20.27
CA GLY A 184 1.67 -8.09 20.26
C GLY A 184 1.22 -8.51 18.86
N LYS A 185 0.01 -8.11 18.47
CA LYS A 185 -0.61 -8.40 17.17
C LYS A 185 0.38 -8.16 16.03
N ASP A 186 0.51 -9.16 15.16
CA ASP A 186 1.36 -9.21 13.95
C ASP A 186 2.84 -8.87 14.15
N MET A 187 3.31 -8.88 15.40
CA MET A 187 4.68 -8.47 15.75
C MET A 187 4.99 -7.01 15.36
N SER A 188 3.95 -6.19 15.21
CA SER A 188 3.99 -4.77 14.80
C SER A 188 3.23 -3.84 15.75
N HIS A 189 2.64 -4.40 16.82
CA HIS A 189 1.96 -3.66 17.88
C HIS A 189 2.60 -3.96 19.24
N TRP A 190 2.39 -3.11 20.22
CA TRP A 190 2.81 -3.40 21.58
C TRP A 190 2.00 -4.55 22.16
N SER A 191 2.69 -5.44 22.86
CA SER A 191 2.03 -6.47 23.68
C SER A 191 1.08 -5.80 24.67
N PHE A 192 -0.12 -6.37 24.84
CA PHE A 192 -1.07 -5.94 25.87
C PHE A 192 -0.45 -5.87 27.28
N LEU A 193 0.61 -6.66 27.54
CA LEU A 193 1.30 -6.71 28.82
C LEU A 193 2.38 -5.63 28.98
N LEU A 194 2.67 -4.85 27.93
CA LEU A 194 3.68 -3.80 27.96
C LEU A 194 3.07 -2.49 28.47
N ASN A 195 3.67 -1.91 29.51
CA ASN A 195 3.45 -0.50 29.84
C ASN A 195 4.46 0.36 29.07
N SER A 196 3.97 1.05 28.04
CA SER A 196 4.76 1.92 27.16
C SER A 196 4.68 3.40 27.56
N TYR A 197 4.07 3.73 28.71
CA TYR A 197 3.83 5.09 29.17
C TYR A 197 3.04 5.95 28.16
N ALA A 198 1.84 5.46 27.81
CA ALA A 198 0.87 6.13 26.92
C ALA A 198 1.24 6.16 25.42
N SER A 199 1.85 5.08 24.92
CA SER A 199 1.90 4.84 23.48
C SER A 199 0.51 4.51 22.92
N VAL A 200 0.21 4.95 21.70
CA VAL A 200 -1.03 4.63 20.96
C VAL A 200 -0.97 3.31 20.17
N LEU A 201 0.18 2.62 20.07
CA LEU A 201 0.39 1.45 19.19
C LEU A 201 -0.04 0.10 19.81
N PHE A 202 -1.16 0.10 20.51
CA PHE A 202 -1.79 -1.11 21.04
C PHE A 202 -3.00 -1.46 20.17
N ILE A 203 -3.31 -2.76 20.04
CA ILE A 203 -4.57 -3.29 19.50
C ILE A 203 -5.12 -4.32 20.49
#